data_AF-A0A7S0GHG1-F1
#
_entry.id   AF-A0A7S0GHG1-F1
#
_cell.length_a   1.000
_cell.length_b   1.000
_cell.length_c   1.000
_cell.angle_alpha   90.00
_cell.angle_beta   90.00
_cell.angle_gamma   90.00
#
_symmetry.space_group_name_H-M   'P 1'
#
loop_
_entity.id
_entity.type
_entity.pdbx_description
1 polymer ?
#
loop_
_entity_poly.entity_id
_entity_poly.type
_entity_poly.pdbx_seq_one_letter_code
_entity_poly.pdbx_strand_id
1 'polypeptide(L)'
;CKEDNHLPLRCDQVEKTNETLGRTHVEEAMSNAKLRQCPDCKKRFFKDEGCNQMKCACGTFICYVCKIKVTNGYKHFCQKPHCKHKDCKMCPLWGDAKVLDKVAVRKAGM
;
A
#
# COMPACT_ATOMS: atom_id res chain seq x y z
N CYS A 1 -8.68 -8.95 36.37
CA CYS A 1 -8.88 -9.44 34.99
C CYS A 1 -7.94 -10.59 34.56
N LYS A 2 -6.91 -10.99 35.35
CA LYS A 2 -5.84 -11.95 34.93
C LYS A 2 -4.97 -11.50 33.75
N GLU A 3 -5.05 -10.21 33.40
CA GLU A 3 -4.20 -9.57 32.40
C GLU A 3 -3.06 -8.80 33.07
N ASP A 4 -2.16 -8.23 32.27
CA ASP A 4 -1.06 -7.37 32.71
C ASP A 4 -1.51 -6.17 33.57
N ASN A 5 -0.58 -5.65 34.40
CA ASN A 5 -0.87 -4.54 35.31
C ASN A 5 -1.25 -3.28 34.53
N HIS A 6 -2.46 -2.77 34.78
CA HIS A 6 -3.08 -1.70 34.01
C HIS A 6 -3.56 -0.52 34.86
N LEU A 7 -2.90 -0.21 35.98
CA LEU A 7 -3.17 1.02 36.75
C LEU A 7 -2.78 2.28 35.94
N PRO A 8 -3.58 3.35 35.93
CA PRO A 8 -4.74 3.65 36.78
C PRO A 8 -6.12 3.20 36.23
N LEU A 9 -6.16 2.41 35.15
CA LEU A 9 -7.40 1.98 34.50
C LEU A 9 -8.09 0.85 35.28
N ARG A 10 -9.43 0.90 35.35
CA ARG A 10 -10.25 -0.19 35.91
C ARG A 10 -10.35 -1.34 34.90
N CYS A 11 -10.58 -2.57 35.38
CA CYS A 11 -10.66 -3.77 34.53
C CYS A 11 -11.64 -3.62 33.34
N ASP A 12 -12.70 -2.81 33.48
CA ASP A 12 -13.73 -2.58 32.47
C ASP A 12 -13.28 -1.61 31.35
N GLN A 13 -12.20 -0.85 31.58
CA GLN A 13 -11.63 0.11 30.63
C GLN A 13 -10.39 -0.43 29.92
N VAL A 14 -9.95 -1.62 30.29
CA VAL A 14 -8.75 -2.25 29.74
C VAL A 14 -9.21 -3.11 28.59
N GLU A 15 -9.01 -2.62 27.37
CA GLU A 15 -9.27 -3.41 26.17
C GLU A 15 -8.39 -4.67 26.22
N LYS A 16 -9.01 -5.85 26.06
CA LYS A 16 -8.28 -7.12 26.06
C LYS A 16 -7.29 -7.13 24.90
N THR A 17 -6.06 -7.53 25.20
CA THR A 17 -4.92 -7.50 24.27
C THR A 17 -5.21 -8.29 22.98
N ASN A 18 -5.95 -9.40 23.06
CA ASN A 18 -6.25 -10.23 21.88
C ASN A 18 -7.28 -9.60 20.91
N GLU A 19 -8.32 -8.94 21.43
CA GLU A 19 -9.33 -8.27 20.59
C GLU A 19 -8.77 -7.02 19.91
N THR A 20 -7.88 -6.30 20.60
CA THR A 20 -7.16 -5.15 20.02
C THR A 20 -6.13 -5.58 18.99
N LEU A 21 -5.39 -6.67 19.22
CA LEU A 21 -4.42 -7.19 18.25
C LEU A 21 -5.05 -7.51 16.89
N GLY A 22 -6.23 -8.14 16.88
CA GLY A 22 -6.95 -8.42 15.63
C GLY A 22 -7.39 -7.15 14.90
N ARG A 23 -7.98 -6.18 15.61
CA ARG A 23 -8.39 -4.88 15.06
C ARG A 23 -7.19 -4.09 14.51
N THR A 24 -6.14 -3.95 15.31
CA THR A 24 -4.92 -3.22 14.95
C THR A 24 -4.26 -3.85 13.72
N HIS A 25 -4.22 -5.18 13.62
CA HIS A 25 -3.63 -5.85 12.46
C HIS A 25 -4.36 -5.49 11.15
N VAL A 26 -5.70 -5.47 11.18
CA VAL A 26 -6.52 -5.09 10.01
C VAL A 26 -6.34 -3.61 9.67
N GLU A 27 -6.34 -2.72 10.68
CA GLU A 27 -6.10 -1.28 10.50
C GLU A 27 -4.71 -0.97 9.92
N GLU A 28 -3.69 -1.68 10.40
CA GLU A 28 -2.33 -1.60 9.89
C GLU A 28 -2.24 -2.13 8.46
N ALA A 29 -2.89 -3.26 8.15
CA ALA A 29 -2.94 -3.82 6.79
C ALA A 29 -3.60 -2.84 5.81
N MET A 30 -4.72 -2.22 6.18
CA MET A 30 -5.39 -1.20 5.38
C MET A 30 -4.52 0.06 5.20
N SER A 31 -3.87 0.53 6.26
CA SER A 31 -2.95 1.68 6.20
C SER A 31 -1.74 1.41 5.30
N ASN A 32 -1.14 0.23 5.44
CA ASN A 32 -0.02 -0.24 4.61
C ASN A 32 -0.44 -0.50 3.16
N ALA A 33 -1.73 -0.73 2.89
CA ALA A 33 -2.22 -0.88 1.53
C ALA A 33 -2.32 0.44 0.77
N LYS A 34 -2.50 1.57 1.47
CA LYS A 34 -2.45 2.92 0.89
C LYS A 34 -1.03 3.39 0.66
N LEU A 35 -0.11 3.05 1.58
CA LEU A 35 1.29 3.36 1.44
C LEU A 35 1.99 2.40 0.47
N ARG A 36 2.92 2.91 -0.32
CA ARG A 36 3.84 2.10 -1.13
C ARG A 36 5.21 2.07 -0.46
N GLN A 37 5.90 0.95 -0.59
CA GLN A 37 7.22 0.76 -0.02
C GLN A 37 8.24 0.53 -1.12
N CYS A 38 9.41 1.17 -1.01
CA CYS A 38 10.52 0.90 -1.93
C CYS A 38 11.03 -0.54 -1.72
N PRO A 39 11.18 -1.34 -2.79
CA PRO A 39 11.69 -2.71 -2.68
C PRO A 39 13.17 -2.77 -2.28
N ASP A 40 13.96 -1.73 -2.59
CA ASP A 40 15.38 -1.66 -2.19
C ASP A 40 15.57 -1.11 -0.76
N CYS A 41 15.09 0.10 -0.49
CA CYS A 41 15.40 0.81 0.77
C CYS A 41 14.26 0.81 1.80
N LYS A 42 13.12 0.18 1.50
CA LYS A 42 11.96 0.08 2.38
C LYS A 42 11.32 1.41 2.82
N LYS A 43 11.72 2.54 2.22
CA LYS A 43 11.10 3.85 2.47
C LYS A 43 9.65 3.87 1.97
N ARG A 44 8.75 4.40 2.80
CA ARG A 44 7.32 4.53 2.49
C ARG A 44 7.05 5.82 1.70
N PHE A 45 6.14 5.76 0.73
CA PHE A 45 5.71 6.90 -0.07
C PHE A 45 4.28 6.69 -0.57
N PHE A 46 3.62 7.76 -0.96
CA PHE A 46 2.33 7.74 -1.65
C PHE A 46 2.44 8.59 -2.92
N LYS A 47 1.56 8.35 -3.88
CA LYS A 47 1.44 9.16 -5.08
C LYS A 47 0.23 10.05 -4.91
N ASP A 48 0.40 11.35 -5.12
CA ASP A 48 -0.71 12.29 -5.16
C ASP A 48 -1.23 12.40 -6.61
N GLU A 49 -0.39 12.84 -7.54
CA GLU A 49 -0.73 13.02 -8.96
C GLU A 49 0.38 12.51 -9.91
N GLY A 50 0.10 12.49 -11.22
CA GLY A 50 1.11 12.19 -12.25
C GLY A 50 1.21 10.74 -12.72
N CYS A 51 2.41 10.32 -13.13
CA CYS A 51 2.71 9.03 -13.73
C CYS A 51 2.93 7.93 -12.67
N ASN A 52 2.64 6.67 -13.01
CA ASN A 52 2.85 5.51 -12.14
C ASN A 52 4.32 5.07 -12.02
N GLN A 53 5.24 5.66 -12.79
CA GLN A 53 6.68 5.50 -12.62
C GLN A 53 7.18 6.49 -11.56
N MET A 54 7.42 6.00 -10.35
CA MET A 54 7.93 6.79 -9.24
C MET A 54 9.44 6.61 -9.09
N LYS A 55 10.17 7.66 -8.73
CA LYS A 55 11.59 7.57 -8.36
C LYS A 55 11.72 7.70 -6.85
N CYS A 56 12.32 6.71 -6.22
CA CYS A 56 12.65 6.78 -4.80
C CYS A 56 13.87 7.67 -4.56
N ALA A 57 13.99 8.22 -3.35
CA ALA A 57 15.15 9.01 -2.94
C ALA A 57 16.48 8.21 -3.01
N CYS A 58 16.44 6.87 -2.91
CA CYS A 58 17.61 6.03 -3.11
C CYS A 58 18.02 5.85 -4.59
N GLY A 59 17.26 6.41 -5.54
CA GLY A 59 17.52 6.30 -6.97
C GLY A 59 16.74 5.20 -7.70
N THR A 60 16.12 4.25 -6.98
CA THR A 60 15.32 3.17 -7.59
C THR A 60 14.02 3.70 -8.20
N PHE A 61 13.72 3.29 -9.43
CA PHE A 61 12.40 3.47 -10.04
C PHE A 61 11.44 2.36 -9.63
N ILE A 62 10.20 2.70 -9.33
CA ILE A 62 9.19 1.79 -8.78
C ILE A 62 7.87 2.03 -9.52
N CYS A 63 7.15 0.96 -9.82
CA CYS A 63 5.80 1.05 -10.35
C CYS A 63 4.79 1.17 -9.21
N TYR A 64 3.96 2.21 -9.22
CA TYR A 64 2.94 2.43 -8.20
C TYR A 64 1.86 1.33 -8.18
N VAL A 65 1.59 0.69 -9.31
CA VAL A 65 0.54 -0.32 -9.48
C VAL A 65 0.95 -1.68 -8.92
N CYS A 66 2.08 -2.21 -9.39
CA CYS A 66 2.53 -3.56 -9.02
C CYS A 66 3.60 -3.57 -7.91
N LYS A 67 4.06 -2.41 -7.45
CA LYS A 67 5.01 -2.23 -6.33
C LYS A 67 6.40 -2.83 -6.58
N ILE A 68 6.72 -3.19 -7.83
CA ILE A 68 8.02 -3.75 -8.20
C ILE A 68 8.98 -2.67 -8.69
N LYS A 69 10.27 -2.99 -8.63
CA LYS A 69 11.35 -2.19 -9.22
C LYS A 69 11.21 -2.15 -10.75
N VAL A 70 11.22 -0.95 -11.30
CA VAL A 70 11.22 -0.71 -12.75
C VAL A 70 12.66 -0.64 -13.24
N THR A 71 13.14 -1.71 -13.86
CA THR A 71 14.50 -1.77 -14.46
C THR A 71 14.51 -1.28 -15.89
N ASN A 72 13.41 -1.48 -16.64
CA ASN A 72 13.35 -1.25 -18.08
C ASN A 72 12.69 0.10 -18.44
N GLY A 73 12.65 1.04 -17.50
CA GLY A 73 11.99 2.35 -17.66
C GLY A 73 10.55 2.22 -18.16
N TYR A 74 10.21 2.98 -19.21
CA TYR A 74 8.86 3.01 -19.79
C TYR A 74 8.43 1.70 -20.47
N LYS A 75 9.33 0.73 -20.67
CA LYS A 75 8.96 -0.60 -21.22
C LYS A 75 8.18 -1.45 -20.23
N HIS A 76 8.18 -1.12 -18.93
CA HIS A 76 7.32 -1.77 -17.95
C HIS A 76 5.83 -1.43 -18.17
N PHE A 77 5.57 -0.28 -18.76
CA PHE A 77 4.24 0.25 -18.94
C PHE A 77 3.72 -0.04 -20.34
N CYS A 78 2.41 -0.23 -20.44
CA CYS A 78 1.77 -0.42 -21.72
C CYS A 78 1.88 0.87 -22.56
N GLN A 79 2.41 0.74 -23.77
CA GLN A 79 2.59 1.84 -24.71
C GLN A 79 1.45 1.94 -25.74
N LYS A 80 0.49 1.01 -25.70
CA LYS A 80 -0.65 1.02 -26.62
C LYS A 80 -1.66 2.10 -26.17
N PRO A 81 -1.94 3.12 -26.99
CA PRO A 81 -2.96 4.10 -26.67
C PRO A 81 -4.32 3.42 -26.51
N HIS A 82 -5.14 3.90 -25.58
CA HIS A 82 -6.48 3.36 -25.26
C HIS A 82 -6.56 1.87 -24.90
N CYS A 83 -5.46 1.26 -24.46
CA CYS A 83 -5.49 -0.11 -23.97
C CYS A 83 -6.34 -0.21 -22.69
N LYS A 84 -7.29 -1.14 -22.63
CA LYS A 84 -8.14 -1.36 -21.45
C LYS A 84 -7.44 -2.15 -20.33
N HIS A 85 -6.18 -2.53 -20.51
CA HIS A 85 -5.33 -3.28 -19.57
C HIS A 85 -5.96 -4.55 -18.94
N LYS A 86 -7.04 -5.10 -19.53
CA LYS A 86 -7.63 -6.37 -19.10
C LYS A 86 -6.78 -7.57 -19.53
N ASP A 87 -6.34 -7.55 -20.79
CA ASP A 87 -5.57 -8.65 -21.41
C ASP A 87 -4.09 -8.29 -21.57
N CYS A 88 -3.78 -7.00 -21.44
CA CYS A 88 -2.42 -6.48 -21.49
C CYS A 88 -1.78 -6.73 -20.11
N LYS A 89 -0.87 -7.70 -20.03
CA LYS A 89 -0.07 -8.04 -18.83
C LYS A 89 0.89 -6.92 -18.37
N MET A 90 0.71 -5.68 -18.82
CA MET A 90 1.58 -4.54 -18.57
C MET A 90 0.82 -3.48 -17.77
N CYS A 91 1.54 -2.72 -16.92
CA CYS A 91 0.91 -1.71 -16.07
C CYS A 91 0.52 -0.45 -16.86
N PRO A 92 -0.57 0.24 -16.48
CA PRO A 92 -0.89 1.54 -17.06
C PRO A 92 0.15 2.58 -16.63
N LEU A 93 0.61 3.43 -17.55
CA LEU A 93 1.54 4.52 -17.23
C LEU A 93 0.86 5.65 -16.45
N TRP A 94 -0.40 5.90 -16.77
CA TRP A 94 -1.22 6.95 -16.18
C TRP A 94 -2.45 6.33 -15.52
N GLY A 95 -2.87 6.89 -14.40
CA GLY A 95 -4.04 6.43 -13.67
C GLY A 95 -4.29 7.26 -12.42
N ASP A 96 -5.53 7.25 -11.99
CA ASP A 96 -5.94 7.94 -10.77
C ASP A 96 -5.41 7.21 -9.53
N ALA A 97 -4.59 7.90 -8.74
CA ALA A 97 -3.97 7.33 -7.54
C ALA A 97 -5.03 6.95 -6.49
N LYS A 98 -6.09 7.75 -6.35
CA LYS A 98 -7.17 7.50 -5.38
C LYS A 98 -7.93 6.23 -5.74
N VAL A 99 -8.16 5.97 -7.03
CA VAL A 99 -8.78 4.71 -7.49
C VAL A 99 -7.88 3.52 -7.17
N LEU A 100 -6.59 3.59 -7.50
CA LEU A 100 -5.63 2.51 -7.21
C LEU A 100 -5.52 2.22 -5.71
N ASP A 101 -5.50 3.27 -4.90
CA ASP A 101 -5.40 3.15 -3.44
C ASP A 101 -6.69 2.56 -2.85
N LYS A 102 -7.86 2.98 -3.32
CA LYS A 102 -9.14 2.36 -2.93
C LYS A 102 -9.18 0.86 -3.25
N VAL A 103 -8.70 0.46 -4.43
CA VAL A 103 -8.62 -0.97 -4.80
C VAL A 103 -7.63 -1.71 -3.90
N ALA A 104 -6.48 -1.11 -3.60
CA ALA A 104 -5.49 -1.73 -2.73
C ALA A 104 -5.99 -1.90 -1.29
N VAL A 105 -6.64 -0.88 -0.73
CA VAL A 105 -7.24 -0.92 0.61
C VAL A 105 -8.35 -1.98 0.67
N ARG A 106 -9.25 -2.00 -0.32
CA ARG A 106 -10.32 -3.02 -0.39
C ARG A 106 -9.77 -4.44 -0.46
N LYS A 107 -8.64 -4.66 -1.15
CA LYS A 107 -7.99 -5.97 -1.22
C LYS A 107 -7.25 -6.37 0.07
N ALA A 108 -6.89 -5.41 0.93
CA ALA A 108 -6.15 -5.67 2.17
C ALA A 108 -7.06 -5.80 3.40
N GLY A 109 -8.25 -5.19 3.38
CA GLY A 109 -9.25 -5.33 4.43
C GLY A 109 -10.19 -6.51 4.28
N MET A 110 -9.90 -7.44 3.36
CA MET A 110 -10.73 -8.62 3.02
C MET A 110 -9.89 -9.87 2.86
#